data_AF-A0A971V8E3-F1
#
_entry.id   AF-A0A971V8E3-F1
#
_cell.length_a   1.000
_cell.length_b   1.000
_cell.length_c   1.000
_cell.angle_alpha   90.00
_cell.angle_beta   90.00
_cell.angle_gamma   90.00
#
_symmetry.space_group_name_H-M   'P 1'
#
loop_
_entity.id
_entity.type
_entity.pdbx_description
1 polymer ?
#
loop_
_entity_poly.entity_id
_entity_poly.type
_entity_poly.pdbx_seq_one_letter_code
_entity_poly.pdbx_strand_id
1 'polypeptide(L)'
;MVEELNEFKPGVVIGYPGTLELLTDEAYKAKLKIKPSLVLVSGEHLSDMTRAKLEKTFGCPVRSIYASTEGGTMAFECRYNRMHINEDWCILEPVDEENRPVAMGERSSKVLLTNLSNFTQPIIRYELTDRVIIHDEPCPCGKKGLWLEVEGRTSDVLYFRSNGIKIGVAPMSLADTIEVIPGVRNFQVVLHPNNEIELRLVCMKNADPAETFQRVKQRVTEYLYEFGISDFSIYLSKDPPRLHPKSGKFKQIYQIDGGAQDQ
;
A
#
# COMPACT_ATOMS: atom_id res chain seq x y z
N MET A 1 -5.37 21.91 11.94
CA MET A 1 -5.98 20.59 11.62
C MET A 1 -6.92 20.04 12.70
N VAL A 2 -6.47 19.61 13.90
CA VAL A 2 -7.40 19.01 14.91
C VAL A 2 -8.50 19.98 15.35
N GLU A 3 -8.15 21.25 15.56
CA GLU A 3 -9.12 22.30 15.91
C GLU A 3 -10.15 22.52 14.78
N GLU A 4 -9.70 22.63 13.54
CA GLU A 4 -10.58 22.74 12.37
C GLU A 4 -11.51 21.53 12.23
N LEU A 5 -11.02 20.30 12.46
CA LEU A 5 -11.85 19.09 12.44
C LEU A 5 -12.93 19.14 13.54
N ASN A 6 -12.57 19.60 14.74
CA ASN A 6 -13.51 19.72 15.87
C ASN A 6 -14.58 20.79 15.64
N GLU A 7 -14.23 21.87 14.94
CA GLU A 7 -15.17 22.92 14.55
C GLU A 7 -16.11 22.43 13.45
N PHE A 8 -15.55 21.81 12.41
CA PHE A 8 -16.28 21.35 11.23
C PHE A 8 -17.21 20.16 11.52
N LYS A 9 -16.77 19.22 12.38
CA LYS A 9 -17.51 17.99 12.76
C LYS A 9 -17.98 17.18 11.54
N PRO A 10 -17.05 16.62 10.75
CA PRO A 10 -17.37 15.93 9.52
C PRO A 10 -18.27 14.71 9.75
N GLY A 11 -19.27 14.53 8.89
CA GLY A 11 -20.07 13.31 8.84
C GLY A 11 -19.34 12.11 8.22
N VAL A 12 -18.36 12.37 7.35
CA VAL A 12 -17.49 11.37 6.72
C VAL A 12 -16.04 11.88 6.76
N VAL A 13 -15.11 11.01 7.12
CA VAL A 13 -13.67 11.28 7.03
C VAL A 13 -13.07 10.36 5.98
N ILE A 14 -12.30 10.91 5.06
CA ILE A 14 -11.62 10.15 4.00
C ILE A 14 -10.12 10.40 4.10
N GLY A 15 -9.30 9.36 4.06
CA GLY A 15 -7.84 9.53 4.08
C GLY A 15 -7.09 8.21 3.95
N TYR A 16 -5.76 8.29 4.03
CA TYR A 16 -4.92 7.10 4.09
C TYR A 16 -4.97 6.46 5.48
N PRO A 17 -4.99 5.12 5.60
CA PRO A 17 -4.91 4.41 6.88
C PRO A 17 -3.82 4.98 7.81
N GLY A 18 -2.57 5.10 7.34
CA GLY A 18 -1.47 5.62 8.17
C GLY A 18 -1.68 7.06 8.64
N THR A 19 -2.23 7.93 7.79
CA THR A 19 -2.55 9.32 8.19
C THR A 19 -3.65 9.37 9.24
N LEU A 20 -4.69 8.56 9.09
CA LEU A 20 -5.79 8.51 10.07
C LEU A 20 -5.34 7.89 11.40
N GLU A 21 -4.34 7.00 11.39
CA GLU A 21 -3.75 6.49 12.62
C GLU A 21 -3.09 7.59 13.45
N LEU A 22 -2.48 8.61 12.85
CA LEU A 22 -1.92 9.76 13.59
C LEU A 22 -3.00 10.54 14.37
N LEU A 23 -4.25 10.53 13.89
CA LEU A 23 -5.38 11.14 14.58
C LEU A 23 -5.83 10.34 15.81
N THR A 24 -5.48 9.06 15.89
CA THR A 24 -5.85 8.21 17.04
C THR A 24 -5.18 8.68 18.32
N ASP A 25 -3.92 9.11 18.26
CA ASP A 25 -3.19 9.62 19.42
C ASP A 25 -3.82 10.90 19.96
N GLU A 26 -4.27 11.79 19.08
CA GLU A 26 -4.94 13.03 19.47
C GLU A 26 -6.35 12.78 20.01
N ALA A 27 -7.04 11.73 19.56
CA ALA A 27 -8.28 11.27 20.14
C ALA A 27 -8.06 10.66 21.54
N TYR A 28 -7.01 9.85 21.74
CA TYR A 28 -6.65 9.30 23.06
C TYR A 28 -6.29 10.39 24.08
N LYS A 29 -5.64 11.47 23.62
CA LYS A 29 -5.38 12.68 24.43
C LYS A 29 -6.63 13.54 24.66
N ALA A 30 -7.81 13.11 24.22
CA ALA A 30 -9.09 13.83 24.27
C ALA A 30 -9.09 15.21 23.57
N LYS A 31 -8.15 15.43 22.64
CA LYS A 31 -8.04 16.66 21.85
C LYS A 31 -8.92 16.60 20.61
N LEU A 32 -8.98 15.46 19.94
CA LEU A 32 -9.88 15.22 18.82
C LEU A 32 -11.25 14.72 19.33
N LYS A 33 -12.33 15.38 18.91
CA LYS A 33 -13.70 15.21 19.44
C LYS A 33 -14.74 14.92 18.35
N ILE A 34 -14.30 14.65 17.13
CA ILE A 34 -15.19 14.34 16.01
C ILE A 34 -15.85 12.98 16.19
N LYS A 35 -17.06 12.84 15.63
CA LYS A 35 -17.83 11.59 15.61
C LYS A 35 -18.43 11.38 14.21
N PRO A 36 -17.60 11.03 13.21
CA PRO A 36 -18.11 10.76 11.88
C PRO A 36 -19.04 9.54 11.91
N SER A 37 -19.92 9.44 10.91
CA SER A 37 -20.77 8.27 10.70
C SER A 37 -20.07 7.19 9.88
N LEU A 38 -19.01 7.55 9.16
CA LEU A 38 -18.23 6.66 8.30
C LEU A 38 -16.80 7.19 8.14
N VAL A 39 -15.83 6.29 8.19
CA VAL A 39 -14.47 6.55 7.77
C VAL A 39 -14.20 5.74 6.49
N LEU A 40 -13.70 6.41 5.45
CA LEU A 40 -13.31 5.79 4.21
C LEU A 40 -11.79 5.85 4.08
N VAL A 41 -11.18 4.74 3.70
CA VAL A 41 -9.75 4.67 3.42
C VAL A 41 -9.47 4.22 2.00
N SER A 42 -8.38 4.72 1.44
CA SER A 42 -7.94 4.40 0.08
C SER A 42 -6.42 4.51 -0.02
N GLY A 43 -5.83 3.93 -1.06
CA GLY A 43 -4.43 4.12 -1.43
C GLY A 43 -3.41 3.28 -0.67
N GLU A 44 -3.78 2.68 0.46
CA GLU A 44 -2.96 1.73 1.21
C GLU A 44 -3.79 0.51 1.63
N HIS A 45 -3.12 -0.58 1.96
CA HIS A 45 -3.77 -1.74 2.54
C HIS A 45 -4.28 -1.43 3.96
N LEU A 46 -5.57 -1.66 4.20
CA LEU A 46 -6.17 -1.55 5.53
C LEU A 46 -6.06 -2.90 6.26
N SER A 47 -5.10 -3.01 7.17
CA SER A 47 -4.98 -4.19 8.04
C SER A 47 -6.17 -4.29 9.02
N ASP A 48 -6.51 -5.51 9.45
CA ASP A 48 -7.56 -5.73 10.46
C ASP A 48 -7.24 -5.01 11.79
N MET A 49 -5.96 -4.94 12.16
CA MET A 49 -5.50 -4.24 13.36
C MET A 49 -5.75 -2.73 13.24
N THR A 50 -5.33 -2.13 12.12
CA THR A 50 -5.56 -0.70 11.85
C THR A 50 -7.05 -0.40 11.76
N ARG A 51 -7.84 -1.24 11.09
CA ARG A 51 -9.31 -1.12 11.04
C ARG A 51 -9.89 -1.08 12.45
N ALA A 52 -9.59 -2.07 13.28
CA ALA A 52 -10.11 -2.14 14.65
C ALA A 52 -9.70 -0.92 15.49
N LYS A 53 -8.46 -0.44 15.33
CA LYS A 53 -7.96 0.76 16.00
C LYS A 53 -8.74 2.01 15.58
N LEU A 54 -8.95 2.21 14.27
CA LEU A 54 -9.70 3.35 13.73
C LEU A 54 -11.18 3.27 14.10
N GLU A 55 -11.83 2.10 13.98
CA GLU A 55 -13.24 1.90 14.36
C GLU A 55 -13.46 2.20 15.84
N LYS A 56 -12.55 1.75 16.72
CA LYS A 56 -12.58 2.06 18.15
C LYS A 56 -12.39 3.56 18.42
N THR A 57 -11.49 4.20 17.67
CA THR A 57 -11.15 5.62 17.85
C THR A 57 -12.32 6.53 17.46
N PHE A 58 -12.90 6.30 16.28
CA PHE A 58 -13.95 7.15 15.73
C PHE A 58 -15.36 6.71 16.12
N GLY A 59 -15.53 5.47 16.61
CA GLY A 59 -16.82 4.92 17.02
C GLY A 59 -17.77 4.66 15.86
N CYS A 60 -17.25 4.46 14.65
CA CYS A 60 -18.02 4.23 13.44
C CYS A 60 -17.35 3.19 12.53
N PRO A 61 -18.06 2.66 11.51
CA PRO A 61 -17.46 1.76 10.54
C PRO A 61 -16.30 2.42 9.77
N VAL A 62 -15.25 1.64 9.52
CA VAL A 62 -14.14 2.01 8.63
C VAL A 62 -14.20 1.10 7.40
N ARG A 63 -14.23 1.69 6.20
CA ARG A 63 -14.38 0.93 4.94
C ARG A 63 -13.34 1.33 3.91
N SER A 64 -12.88 0.35 3.14
CA SER A 64 -11.91 0.56 2.07
C SER A 64 -12.54 0.94 0.73
N ILE A 65 -11.79 1.70 -0.04
CA ILE A 65 -12.06 2.05 -1.43
C ILE A 65 -10.88 1.57 -2.26
N TYR A 66 -11.17 0.87 -3.36
CA TYR A 66 -10.16 0.60 -4.38
C TYR A 66 -10.25 1.66 -5.47
N ALA A 67 -9.17 2.42 -5.63
CA ALA A 67 -9.11 3.55 -6.55
C ALA A 67 -7.71 3.73 -7.14
N SER A 68 -7.67 4.34 -8.32
CA SER A 68 -6.46 4.79 -9.00
C SER A 68 -6.73 6.12 -9.69
N THR A 69 -5.68 6.84 -10.07
CA THR A 69 -5.82 8.07 -10.85
C THR A 69 -6.49 7.80 -12.20
N GLU A 70 -6.20 6.64 -12.79
CA GLU A 70 -6.69 6.20 -14.09
C GLU A 70 -8.16 5.75 -14.05
N GLY A 71 -8.56 5.04 -13.00
CA GLY A 71 -9.90 4.44 -12.89
C GLY A 71 -10.89 5.25 -12.06
N GLY A 72 -10.41 6.25 -11.32
CA GLY A 72 -11.19 6.85 -10.23
C GLY A 72 -11.50 5.79 -9.18
N THR A 73 -12.69 5.84 -8.59
CA THR A 73 -13.14 4.84 -7.63
C THR A 73 -13.73 3.61 -8.33
N MET A 74 -12.97 2.52 -8.33
CA MET A 74 -13.32 1.28 -9.03
C MET A 74 -14.12 0.30 -8.18
N ALA A 75 -13.91 0.28 -6.85
CA ALA A 75 -14.69 -0.58 -5.95
C ALA A 75 -14.86 0.02 -4.54
N PHE A 76 -15.94 -0.39 -3.87
CA PHE A 76 -16.27 -0.01 -2.49
C PHE A 76 -16.51 -1.23 -1.59
N GLU A 77 -15.93 -1.20 -0.40
CA GLU A 77 -16.14 -2.24 0.60
C GLU A 77 -17.53 -2.18 1.25
N CYS A 78 -18.24 -3.30 1.27
CA CYS A 78 -19.52 -3.41 1.97
C CYS A 78 -19.35 -3.83 3.44
N ARG A 79 -20.49 -3.97 4.16
CA ARG A 79 -20.50 -4.40 5.58
C ARG A 79 -19.98 -5.82 5.84
N TYR A 80 -19.76 -6.62 4.80
CA TYR A 80 -19.16 -7.97 4.87
C TYR A 80 -17.71 -7.99 4.37
N ASN A 81 -17.05 -6.82 4.32
CA ASN A 81 -15.65 -6.65 3.89
C ASN A 81 -15.35 -7.12 2.45
N ARG A 82 -16.38 -7.21 1.59
CA ARG A 82 -16.23 -7.48 0.15
C ARG A 82 -16.22 -6.17 -0.62
N MET A 83 -15.25 -5.97 -1.52
CA MET A 83 -15.16 -4.77 -2.35
C MET A 83 -15.93 -4.93 -3.65
N HIS A 84 -17.12 -4.34 -3.71
CA HIS A 84 -17.97 -4.43 -4.90
C HIS A 84 -17.47 -3.51 -6.01
N ILE A 85 -17.33 -4.07 -7.20
CA ILE A 85 -16.87 -3.35 -8.39
C ILE A 85 -17.99 -2.42 -8.88
N ASN A 86 -17.62 -1.22 -9.32
CA ASN A 86 -18.50 -0.32 -10.05
C ASN A 86 -18.45 -0.67 -11.54
N GLU A 87 -19.10 -1.78 -11.91
CA GLU A 87 -19.08 -2.36 -13.27
C GLU A 87 -19.66 -1.42 -14.34
N ASP A 88 -20.50 -0.47 -13.94
CA ASP A 88 -21.04 0.61 -14.77
C ASP A 88 -20.04 1.75 -15.00
N TRP A 89 -18.97 1.82 -14.20
CA TRP A 89 -17.95 2.86 -14.26
C TRP A 89 -16.63 2.38 -14.89
N CYS A 90 -16.26 1.13 -14.64
CA CYS A 90 -15.02 0.55 -15.14
C CYS A 90 -15.15 -0.96 -15.40
N ILE A 91 -14.32 -1.46 -16.30
CA ILE A 91 -14.09 -2.89 -16.50
C ILE A 91 -12.73 -3.22 -15.90
N LEU A 92 -12.70 -4.19 -14.99
CA LEU A 92 -11.47 -4.76 -14.43
C LEU A 92 -11.30 -6.18 -14.96
N GLU A 93 -10.21 -6.41 -15.69
CA GLU A 93 -9.88 -7.71 -16.25
C GLU A 93 -8.69 -8.30 -15.49
N PRO A 94 -8.90 -9.28 -14.60
CA PRO A 94 -7.82 -9.94 -13.89
C PRO A 94 -7.08 -10.85 -14.88
N VAL A 95 -5.76 -10.69 -14.99
CA VAL A 95 -4.93 -11.43 -15.96
C VAL A 95 -3.65 -11.98 -15.35
N ASP A 96 -3.09 -13.01 -15.98
CA ASP A 96 -1.76 -13.53 -15.69
C ASP A 96 -0.63 -12.63 -16.25
N GLU A 97 0.63 -13.07 -16.12
CA GLU A 97 1.79 -12.30 -16.59
C GLU A 97 1.77 -12.05 -18.10
N GLU A 98 1.22 -12.99 -18.87
CA GLU A 98 1.07 -12.95 -20.32
C GLU A 98 -0.21 -12.25 -20.81
N ASN A 99 -0.94 -11.53 -19.93
CA ASN A 99 -2.21 -10.85 -20.22
C ASN A 99 -3.38 -11.78 -20.59
N ARG A 100 -3.36 -13.05 -20.18
CA ARG A 100 -4.48 -13.97 -20.37
C ARG A 100 -5.43 -13.86 -19.16
N PRO A 101 -6.76 -13.81 -19.36
CA PRO A 101 -7.71 -13.78 -18.26
C PRO A 101 -7.53 -14.97 -17.31
N VAL A 102 -7.60 -14.73 -16.01
CA VAL A 102 -7.68 -15.78 -14.98
C VAL A 102 -9.14 -16.07 -14.65
N ALA A 103 -9.45 -17.25 -14.09
CA ALA A 103 -10.82 -17.59 -13.73
C ALA A 103 -11.30 -16.80 -12.49
N MET A 104 -12.63 -16.74 -12.28
CA MET A 104 -13.18 -16.21 -11.03
C MET A 104 -12.70 -17.05 -9.84
N GLY A 105 -12.39 -16.40 -8.73
CA GLY A 105 -11.78 -17.02 -7.56
C GLY A 105 -10.28 -17.32 -7.71
N GLU A 106 -9.70 -17.12 -8.90
CA GLU A 106 -8.25 -17.25 -9.10
C GLU A 106 -7.53 -15.90 -8.92
N ARG A 107 -6.34 -16.00 -8.37
CA ARG A 107 -5.44 -14.86 -8.14
C ARG A 107 -4.85 -14.38 -9.45
N SER A 108 -4.99 -13.09 -9.74
CA SER A 108 -4.33 -12.46 -10.89
C SER A 108 -2.86 -12.11 -10.62
N SER A 109 -2.08 -11.99 -11.70
CA SER A 109 -0.76 -11.34 -11.65
C SER A 109 -0.87 -9.83 -11.82
N LYS A 110 -1.91 -9.33 -12.48
CA LYS A 110 -2.17 -7.90 -12.67
C LYS A 110 -3.64 -7.69 -13.08
N VAL A 111 -4.04 -6.44 -13.23
CA VAL A 111 -5.40 -6.09 -13.68
C VAL A 111 -5.31 -5.14 -14.86
N LEU A 112 -6.09 -5.39 -15.92
CA LEU A 112 -6.26 -4.44 -17.01
C LEU A 112 -7.54 -3.64 -16.74
N LEU A 113 -7.39 -2.32 -16.68
CA LEU A 113 -8.45 -1.36 -16.42
C LEU A 113 -8.95 -0.74 -17.72
N THR A 114 -10.26 -0.76 -17.94
CA THR A 114 -10.93 0.13 -18.89
C THR A 114 -11.85 1.10 -18.14
N ASN A 115 -11.61 2.39 -18.29
CA ASN A 115 -12.44 3.44 -17.71
C ASN A 115 -13.56 3.81 -18.70
N LEU A 116 -14.82 3.62 -18.30
CA LEU A 116 -16.00 3.83 -19.15
C LEU A 116 -16.59 5.24 -19.03
N SER A 117 -16.13 6.04 -18.06
CA SER A 117 -16.71 7.35 -17.73
C SER A 117 -15.86 8.53 -18.22
N ASN A 118 -14.56 8.35 -18.43
CA ASN A 118 -13.66 9.41 -18.89
C ASN A 118 -13.60 9.49 -20.43
N PHE A 119 -14.36 10.43 -21.01
CA PHE A 119 -14.40 10.69 -22.46
C PHE A 119 -13.26 11.59 -22.97
N THR A 120 -12.58 12.33 -22.09
CA THR A 120 -11.52 13.27 -22.49
C THR A 120 -10.20 12.54 -22.74
N GLN A 121 -9.89 11.56 -21.87
CA GLN A 121 -8.74 10.67 -22.02
C GLN A 121 -9.21 9.23 -21.77
N PRO A 122 -9.76 8.56 -22.79
CA PRO A 122 -10.26 7.20 -22.63
C PRO A 122 -9.09 6.26 -22.33
N ILE A 123 -9.21 5.55 -21.22
CA ILE A 123 -8.23 4.56 -20.77
C ILE A 123 -8.83 3.19 -21.06
N ILE A 124 -8.19 2.42 -21.95
CA ILE A 124 -8.65 1.10 -22.37
C ILE A 124 -7.54 0.09 -22.12
N ARG A 125 -7.85 -0.96 -21.34
CA ARG A 125 -6.92 -2.03 -20.94
C ARG A 125 -5.58 -1.54 -20.39
N TYR A 126 -5.62 -0.50 -19.57
CA TYR A 126 -4.44 0.01 -18.89
C TYR A 126 -3.99 -0.94 -17.78
N GLU A 127 -2.71 -1.27 -17.74
CA GLU A 127 -2.16 -2.20 -16.77
C GLU A 127 -2.04 -1.55 -15.38
N LEU A 128 -2.87 -1.98 -14.45
CA LEU A 128 -2.68 -1.79 -13.02
C LEU A 128 -1.85 -2.97 -12.48
N THR A 129 -0.82 -2.67 -11.70
CA THR A 129 0.08 -3.69 -11.14
C THR A 129 -0.47 -4.35 -9.87
N ASP A 130 -1.72 -4.10 -9.52
CA ASP A 130 -2.41 -4.75 -8.39
C ASP A 130 -2.77 -6.20 -8.69
N ARG A 131 -2.65 -7.07 -7.68
CA ARG A 131 -3.25 -8.40 -7.70
C ARG A 131 -4.60 -8.37 -7.05
N VAL A 132 -5.55 -9.02 -7.72
CA VAL A 132 -6.89 -9.16 -7.22
C VAL A 132 -7.36 -10.60 -7.39
N ILE A 133 -8.36 -10.96 -6.60
CA ILE A 133 -9.20 -12.12 -6.84
C ILE A 133 -10.60 -11.55 -7.08
N ILE A 134 -11.20 -11.88 -8.22
CA ILE A 134 -12.57 -11.44 -8.54
C ILE A 134 -13.53 -12.60 -8.34
N HIS A 135 -14.67 -12.28 -7.76
CA HIS A 135 -15.68 -13.19 -7.29
C HIS A 135 -17.04 -12.83 -7.92
N ASP A 136 -17.76 -13.85 -8.36
CA ASP A 136 -19.09 -13.73 -8.95
C ASP A 136 -20.20 -14.32 -8.06
N GLU A 137 -19.84 -14.91 -6.91
CA GLU A 137 -20.82 -15.41 -5.97
C GLU A 137 -21.61 -14.27 -5.30
N PRO A 138 -22.91 -14.50 -5.00
CA PRO A 138 -23.73 -13.51 -4.32
C PRO A 138 -23.13 -13.02 -3.00
N CYS A 139 -23.26 -11.72 -2.77
CA CYS A 139 -22.87 -11.12 -1.49
C CYS A 139 -24.06 -11.06 -0.51
N PRO A 140 -23.86 -11.47 0.76
CA PRO A 140 -24.87 -11.31 1.81
C PRO A 140 -25.31 -9.85 2.06
N CYS A 141 -24.55 -8.87 1.54
CA CYS A 141 -24.95 -7.46 1.63
C CYS A 141 -26.18 -7.12 0.78
N GLY A 142 -26.51 -7.95 -0.21
CA GLY A 142 -27.60 -7.78 -1.16
C GLY A 142 -27.21 -7.03 -2.45
N LYS A 143 -26.00 -6.46 -2.53
CA LYS A 143 -25.48 -5.87 -3.77
C LYS A 143 -25.16 -7.00 -4.75
N LYS A 144 -25.75 -6.89 -5.94
CA LYS A 144 -25.49 -7.77 -7.09
C LYS A 144 -24.21 -7.33 -7.79
N GLY A 145 -23.69 -8.22 -8.63
CA GLY A 145 -22.49 -7.96 -9.42
C GLY A 145 -21.24 -8.50 -8.75
N LEU A 146 -20.11 -8.23 -9.40
CA LEU A 146 -18.80 -8.71 -9.01
C LEU A 146 -18.29 -8.01 -7.77
N TRP A 147 -17.50 -8.73 -6.98
CA TRP A 147 -16.71 -8.16 -5.92
C TRP A 147 -15.30 -8.73 -5.97
N LEU A 148 -14.36 -8.05 -5.31
CA LEU A 148 -12.96 -8.44 -5.38
C LEU A 148 -12.28 -8.34 -4.02
N GLU A 149 -11.20 -9.10 -3.90
CA GLU A 149 -10.17 -8.95 -2.87
C GLU A 149 -8.96 -8.25 -3.50
N VAL A 150 -8.38 -7.26 -2.83
CA VAL A 150 -7.16 -6.58 -3.28
C VAL A 150 -6.03 -6.98 -2.37
N GLU A 151 -5.06 -7.72 -2.91
CA GLU A 151 -3.82 -8.00 -2.21
C GLU A 151 -2.83 -6.82 -2.30
N GLY A 152 -3.11 -5.87 -3.20
CA GLY A 152 -2.25 -4.72 -3.50
C GLY A 152 -1.29 -4.99 -4.65
N ARG A 153 -0.33 -4.09 -4.86
CA ARG A 153 0.61 -4.15 -5.99
C ARG A 153 1.54 -5.37 -5.92
N THR A 154 1.59 -6.14 -7.00
CA THR A 154 2.55 -7.24 -7.23
C THR A 154 3.98 -6.84 -6.98
N SER A 155 4.33 -5.63 -7.41
CA SER A 155 5.69 -5.14 -7.41
C SER A 155 6.23 -4.84 -6.03
N ASP A 156 5.36 -4.84 -5.02
CA ASP A 156 5.63 -4.05 -3.85
C ASP A 156 5.87 -4.95 -2.61
N VAL A 157 5.01 -5.90 -2.20
CA VAL A 157 5.23 -6.57 -0.89
C VAL A 157 6.63 -7.21 -0.74
N LEU A 158 7.44 -6.64 0.17
CA LEU A 158 8.72 -7.18 0.60
C LEU A 158 8.45 -8.32 1.56
N TYR A 159 9.04 -9.48 1.32
CA TYR A 159 8.93 -10.63 2.21
C TYR A 159 10.22 -10.83 2.98
N PHE A 160 10.11 -10.70 4.30
CA PHE A 160 11.15 -11.02 5.26
C PHE A 160 10.90 -12.40 5.86
N ARG A 161 11.96 -13.12 6.22
CA ARG A 161 11.87 -14.35 7.02
C ARG A 161 12.46 -14.10 8.40
N SER A 162 11.65 -14.18 9.45
CA SER A 162 12.14 -14.04 10.83
C SER A 162 11.51 -15.11 11.71
N ASN A 163 12.32 -15.81 12.51
CA ASN A 163 11.87 -16.92 13.38
C ASN A 163 11.05 -18.00 12.65
N GLY A 164 11.37 -18.30 11.40
CA GLY A 164 10.65 -19.27 10.57
C GLY A 164 9.32 -18.76 9.99
N ILE A 165 8.93 -17.52 10.27
CA ILE A 165 7.70 -16.88 9.79
C ILE A 165 8.02 -15.96 8.60
N LYS A 166 7.20 -16.02 7.55
CA LYS A 166 7.24 -15.09 6.42
C LYS A 166 6.40 -13.86 6.75
N ILE A 167 7.03 -12.70 6.85
CA ILE A 167 6.40 -11.42 7.21
C ILE A 167 6.40 -10.52 5.97
N GLY A 168 5.22 -10.05 5.57
CA GLY A 168 5.06 -9.12 4.45
C GLY A 168 5.11 -7.67 4.92
N VAL A 169 5.92 -6.85 4.24
CA VAL A 169 6.06 -5.42 4.48
C VAL A 169 5.73 -4.67 3.19
N ALA A 170 4.80 -3.73 3.26
CA ALA A 170 4.50 -2.86 2.12
C ALA A 170 5.66 -1.86 1.90
N PRO A 171 6.22 -1.75 0.68
CA PRO A 171 7.26 -0.80 0.36
C PRO A 171 6.88 0.63 0.56
N MET A 172 5.65 1.02 0.26
CA MET A 172 5.27 2.43 0.39
C MET A 172 5.44 2.88 1.83
N SER A 173 5.00 2.06 2.79
CA SER A 173 5.19 2.31 4.22
C SER A 173 6.69 2.39 4.62
N LEU A 174 7.55 1.56 4.03
CA LEU A 174 9.00 1.65 4.21
C LEU A 174 9.61 2.89 3.52
N ALA A 175 9.09 3.28 2.36
CA ALA A 175 9.54 4.43 1.59
C ALA A 175 9.20 5.74 2.33
N ASP A 176 7.96 5.90 2.77
CA ASP A 176 7.48 7.05 3.53
C ASP A 176 8.33 7.26 4.80
N THR A 177 8.72 6.17 5.44
CA THR A 177 9.61 6.16 6.61
C THR A 177 11.00 6.75 6.32
N ILE A 178 11.51 6.58 5.09
CA ILE A 178 12.83 7.07 4.65
C ILE A 178 12.72 8.48 4.05
N GLU A 179 11.66 8.79 3.31
CA GLU A 179 11.46 10.07 2.62
C GLU A 179 11.44 11.27 3.57
N VAL A 180 10.90 11.08 4.78
CA VAL A 180 10.82 12.16 5.79
C VAL A 180 12.15 12.47 6.48
N ILE A 181 13.21 11.71 6.23
CA ILE A 181 14.49 11.84 6.93
C ILE A 181 15.29 13.04 6.39
N PRO A 182 15.65 14.02 7.24
CA PRO A 182 16.46 15.16 6.82
C PRO A 182 17.78 14.75 6.18
N GLY A 183 18.07 15.34 5.02
CA GLY A 183 19.29 15.10 4.26
C GLY A 183 19.16 14.08 3.13
N VAL A 184 18.07 13.30 3.09
CA VAL A 184 17.77 12.40 1.97
C VAL A 184 17.19 13.21 0.80
N ARG A 185 17.81 13.13 -0.38
CA ARG A 185 17.30 13.72 -1.63
C ARG A 185 16.59 12.68 -2.49
N ASN A 186 17.16 11.48 -2.57
CA ASN A 186 16.61 10.33 -3.27
C ASN A 186 17.18 9.06 -2.63
N PHE A 187 16.48 7.95 -2.74
CA PHE A 187 17.00 6.67 -2.29
C PHE A 187 16.48 5.51 -3.12
N GLN A 188 17.09 4.35 -2.91
CA GLN A 188 16.56 3.09 -3.35
C GLN A 188 16.89 2.01 -2.31
N VAL A 189 15.90 1.19 -1.98
CA VAL A 189 16.06 0.03 -1.09
C VAL A 189 16.03 -1.22 -1.94
N VAL A 190 17.03 -2.09 -1.77
CA VAL A 190 17.05 -3.41 -2.40
C VAL A 190 17.09 -4.45 -1.31
N LEU A 191 16.04 -5.27 -1.22
CA LEU A 191 16.00 -6.40 -0.32
C LEU A 191 16.58 -7.63 -1.02
N HIS A 192 17.72 -8.09 -0.56
CA HIS A 192 18.39 -9.30 -1.02
C HIS A 192 17.93 -10.53 -0.21
N PRO A 193 18.26 -11.75 -0.65
CA PRO A 193 18.07 -12.96 0.15
C PRO A 193 18.69 -12.82 1.56
N ASN A 194 18.18 -13.59 2.52
CA ASN A 194 18.59 -13.55 3.93
C ASN A 194 18.34 -12.19 4.62
N ASN A 195 17.32 -11.46 4.17
CA ASN A 195 16.94 -10.15 4.72
C ASN A 195 18.10 -9.13 4.72
N GLU A 196 18.97 -9.20 3.70
CA GLU A 196 20.04 -8.23 3.53
C GLU A 196 19.51 -7.00 2.79
N ILE A 197 19.57 -5.84 3.44
CA ILE A 197 18.99 -4.58 2.96
C ILE A 197 20.12 -3.69 2.46
N GLU A 198 20.13 -3.48 1.14
CA GLU A 198 20.99 -2.50 0.48
C GLU A 198 20.28 -1.15 0.44
N LEU A 199 20.91 -0.13 1.01
CA LEU A 199 20.48 1.26 0.88
C LEU A 199 21.36 1.99 -0.13
N ARG A 200 20.73 2.55 -1.17
CA ARG A 200 21.37 3.47 -2.12
C ARG A 200 20.85 4.86 -1.83
N LEU A 201 21.71 5.78 -1.39
CA LEU A 201 21.29 7.11 -0.94
C LEU A 201 21.90 8.21 -1.81
N VAL A 202 21.08 9.19 -2.18
CA VAL A 202 21.51 10.48 -2.71
C VAL A 202 21.21 11.51 -1.64
N CYS A 203 22.24 12.17 -1.13
CA CYS A 203 22.09 13.18 -0.09
C CYS A 203 21.90 14.58 -0.67
N MET A 204 21.27 15.47 0.09
CA MET A 204 21.23 16.90 -0.20
C MET A 204 22.64 17.50 -0.14
N LYS A 205 22.91 18.57 -0.91
CA LYS A 205 24.26 19.17 -1.02
C LYS A 205 24.90 19.57 0.33
N ASN A 206 24.08 19.90 1.33
CA ASN A 206 24.53 20.36 2.64
C ASN A 206 24.42 19.29 3.74
N ALA A 207 24.11 18.05 3.38
CA ALA A 207 23.97 16.95 4.33
C ALA A 207 25.23 16.09 4.35
N ASP A 208 25.62 15.64 5.55
CA ASP A 208 26.67 14.62 5.70
C ASP A 208 26.10 13.24 5.29
N PRO A 209 26.69 12.57 4.28
CA PRO A 209 26.21 11.26 3.83
C PRO A 209 26.32 10.16 4.90
N ALA A 210 27.36 10.18 5.74
CA ALA A 210 27.54 9.17 6.77
C ALA A 210 26.50 9.33 7.88
N GLU A 211 26.27 10.56 8.31
CA GLU A 211 25.25 10.88 9.31
C GLU A 211 23.83 10.58 8.78
N THR A 212 23.57 10.93 7.51
CA THR A 212 22.29 10.64 6.84
C THR A 212 22.04 9.14 6.75
N PHE A 213 23.06 8.35 6.38
CA PHE A 213 22.95 6.89 6.38
C PHE A 213 22.64 6.33 7.77
N GLN A 214 23.29 6.82 8.84
CA GLN A 214 22.99 6.34 10.20
C GLN A 214 21.55 6.65 10.61
N ARG A 215 21.03 7.84 10.29
CA ARG A 215 19.62 8.19 10.53
C ARG A 215 18.66 7.25 9.79
N VAL A 216 18.91 7.01 8.50
CA VAL A 216 18.09 6.10 7.68
C VAL A 216 18.17 4.68 8.24
N LYS A 217 19.37 4.18 8.53
CA LYS A 217 19.59 2.84 9.09
C LYS A 217 18.85 2.64 10.40
N GLN A 218 18.97 3.61 11.32
CA GLN A 218 18.26 3.57 12.60
C GLN A 218 16.75 3.51 12.38
N ARG A 219 16.19 4.42 11.57
CA ARG A 219 14.74 4.50 11.36
C ARG A 219 14.16 3.25 10.68
N VAL A 220 14.86 2.69 9.70
CA VAL A 220 14.47 1.42 9.05
C VAL A 220 14.54 0.26 10.05
N THR A 221 15.55 0.24 10.93
CA THR A 221 15.68 -0.79 11.97
C THR A 221 14.51 -0.75 12.94
N GLU A 222 14.19 0.43 13.46
CA GLU A 222 13.03 0.65 14.36
C GLU A 222 11.73 0.19 13.68
N TYR A 223 11.52 0.62 12.44
CA TYR A 223 10.35 0.23 11.65
C TYR A 223 10.24 -1.30 11.50
N LEU A 224 11.31 -2.01 11.14
CA LEU A 224 11.26 -3.47 10.99
C LEU A 224 11.03 -4.21 12.32
N TYR A 225 11.53 -3.68 13.44
CA TYR A 225 11.25 -4.22 14.76
C TYR A 225 9.78 -4.08 15.15
N GLU A 226 9.09 -3.01 14.74
CA GLU A 226 7.64 -2.85 14.95
C GLU A 226 6.84 -3.96 14.25
N PHE A 227 7.36 -4.51 13.14
CA PHE A 227 6.80 -5.67 12.43
C PHE A 227 7.27 -7.03 12.97
N GLY A 228 8.07 -7.06 14.04
CA GLY A 228 8.61 -8.29 14.63
C GLY A 228 9.73 -8.94 13.81
N ILE A 229 10.32 -8.20 12.86
CA ILE A 229 11.44 -8.68 12.04
C ILE A 229 12.72 -8.30 12.78
N SER A 230 13.46 -9.28 13.29
CA SER A 230 14.68 -9.03 14.08
C SER A 230 15.98 -9.53 13.45
N ASP A 231 15.87 -10.33 12.39
CA ASP A 231 17.00 -10.96 11.70
C ASP A 231 17.17 -10.32 10.32
N PHE A 232 17.98 -9.28 10.23
CA PHE A 232 18.27 -8.55 8.99
C PHE A 232 19.61 -7.81 9.10
N SER A 233 20.19 -7.47 7.95
CA SER A 233 21.38 -6.62 7.86
C SER A 233 21.08 -5.39 7.01
N ILE A 234 21.70 -4.25 7.35
CA ILE A 234 21.57 -3.01 6.57
C ILE A 234 22.95 -2.46 6.25
N TYR A 235 23.22 -2.23 4.97
CA TYR A 235 24.47 -1.62 4.50
C TYR A 235 24.22 -0.50 3.48
N LEU A 236 25.18 0.43 3.41
CA LEU A 236 25.19 1.49 2.42
C LEU A 236 25.87 1.00 1.14
N SER A 237 25.18 1.10 0.01
CA SER A 237 25.74 0.81 -1.29
C SER A 237 26.68 1.92 -1.77
N LYS A 238 27.67 1.53 -2.58
CA LYS A 238 28.48 2.48 -3.34
C LYS A 238 27.76 2.96 -4.61
N ASP A 239 26.73 2.23 -5.04
CA ASP A 239 25.98 2.56 -6.24
C ASP A 239 24.85 3.56 -5.94
N PRO A 240 24.60 4.53 -6.82
CA PRO A 240 23.43 5.38 -6.72
C PRO A 240 22.15 4.61 -7.08
N PRO A 241 20.94 5.14 -6.74
CA PRO A 241 19.68 4.61 -7.23
C PRO A 241 19.70 4.42 -8.75
N ARG A 242 19.31 3.23 -9.22
CA ARG A 242 19.38 2.85 -10.64
C ARG A 242 18.04 2.35 -11.17
N LEU A 243 17.89 2.40 -12.49
CA LEU A 243 16.74 1.78 -13.17
C LEU A 243 16.78 0.26 -13.01
N HIS A 244 15.60 -0.37 -12.92
CA HIS A 244 15.50 -1.80 -12.78
C HIS A 244 16.00 -2.48 -14.07
N PRO A 245 16.94 -3.45 -13.98
CA PRO A 245 17.68 -3.95 -15.15
C PRO A 245 16.80 -4.67 -16.17
N LYS A 246 15.70 -5.30 -15.75
CA LYS A 246 14.78 -6.00 -16.67
C LYS A 246 13.67 -5.12 -17.26
N SER A 247 13.17 -4.14 -16.50
CA SER A 247 11.98 -3.38 -16.89
C SER A 247 12.27 -1.95 -17.34
N GLY A 248 13.50 -1.46 -17.14
CA GLY A 248 13.89 -0.08 -17.45
C GLY A 248 13.21 0.98 -16.58
N LYS A 249 12.26 0.61 -15.72
CA LYS A 249 11.55 1.52 -14.82
C LYS A 249 12.35 1.73 -13.54
N PHE A 250 12.32 2.95 -13.00
CA PHE A 250 12.83 3.22 -11.65
C PHE A 250 11.89 2.58 -10.63
N LYS A 251 12.40 1.65 -9.82
CA LYS A 251 11.70 1.13 -8.64
C LYS A 251 12.43 1.60 -7.39
N GLN A 252 11.74 2.36 -6.56
CA GLN A 252 12.32 2.93 -5.34
C GLN A 252 12.63 1.86 -4.29
N ILE A 253 11.79 0.84 -4.20
CA ILE A 253 12.01 -0.30 -3.30
C ILE A 253 11.64 -1.58 -4.06
N TYR A 254 12.47 -2.61 -3.98
CA TYR A 254 12.17 -3.93 -4.55
C TYR A 254 12.96 -5.03 -3.86
N GLN A 255 12.46 -6.26 -3.96
CA GLN A 255 13.14 -7.46 -3.52
C GLN A 255 13.80 -8.17 -4.72
N ILE A 256 15.00 -8.69 -4.51
CA ILE A 256 15.64 -9.63 -5.43
C ILE A 256 15.26 -11.03 -4.98
N ASP A 257 14.51 -11.73 -5.83
CA ASP A 257 14.26 -13.15 -5.62
C ASP A 257 15.59 -13.90 -5.76
N GLY A 258 16.05 -14.48 -4.65
CA GLY A 258 17.12 -15.47 -4.72
C GLY A 258 16.57 -16.61 -5.57
N GLY A 259 17.18 -16.84 -6.73
CA GLY A 259 16.79 -17.93 -7.61
C GLY A 259 16.89 -19.27 -6.88
N ALA A 260 15.81 -19.69 -6.25
CA ALA A 260 15.45 -21.09 -6.14
C ALA A 260 14.51 -21.33 -7.33
N GLN A 261 14.98 -22.13 -8.29
CA GLN A 261 14.08 -22.90 -9.11
C GLN A 261 13.21 -23.73 -8.14
N ASP A 262 11.99 -23.30 -7.92
CA ASP A 262 10.96 -24.15 -7.32
C ASP A 262 10.44 -25.06 -8.43
N GLN A 263 11.02 -26.28 -8.43
CA GLN A 263 10.55 -27.56 -8.99
C GLN A 263 10.15 -27.62 -10.47
#